data_AF-A0A196NH77-F1
#
_entry.id   AF-A0A196NH77-F1
#
_cell.length_a   1.000
_cell.length_b   1.000
_cell.length_c   1.000
_cell.angle_alpha   90.00
_cell.angle_beta   90.00
_cell.angle_gamma   90.00
#
_symmetry.space_group_name_H-M   'P 1'
#
loop_
_entity.id
_entity.type
_entity.pdbx_description
1 polymer ?
#
loop_
_entity_poly.entity_id
_entity_poly.type
_entity_poly.pdbx_seq_one_letter_code
_entity_poly.pdbx_strand_id
1 'polypeptide(L)'
;MLTFLAMLLGPGPMPVQSPAWQGELSASFHACMRAAKRWQRSRSDDENLFEIGRMACAETEWKRRDRVLNQLYKRVRDRLPPAQRTRLAALERQWVTEREMQCNAETEKHPFESEGVTFYLCRVHATNRRIHWLRPPDARATRNAPR
;
A
#
# COMPACT_ATOMS: atom_id res chain seq x y z
N MET A 1 0.48 8.03 -58.67
CA MET A 1 1.12 8.55 -57.45
C MET A 1 0.03 9.23 -56.63
N LEU A 2 -0.40 8.62 -55.52
CA LEU A 2 -1.39 9.20 -54.60
C LEU A 2 -0.69 9.40 -53.25
N THR A 3 -0.51 10.67 -52.91
CA THR A 3 0.10 11.19 -51.68
C THR A 3 -0.82 10.93 -50.48
N PHE A 4 -0.35 10.13 -49.53
CA PHE A 4 -0.98 10.00 -48.21
C PHE A 4 -0.51 11.16 -47.31
N LEU A 5 -1.45 12.04 -46.96
CA LEU A 5 -1.31 12.98 -45.85
C LEU A 5 -1.44 12.16 -44.55
N ALA A 6 -0.33 11.83 -43.90
CA ALA A 6 -0.34 11.23 -42.58
C ALA A 6 -0.58 12.32 -41.53
N MET A 7 -1.73 12.23 -40.87
CA MET A 7 -2.18 13.12 -39.82
C MET A 7 -1.20 13.15 -38.64
N LEU A 8 -0.92 14.37 -38.18
CA LEU A 8 -0.31 14.70 -36.90
C LEU A 8 -1.18 14.18 -35.75
N LEU A 9 -0.90 12.97 -35.28
CA LEU A 9 -1.37 12.49 -33.97
C LEU A 9 -0.26 12.79 -32.96
N GLY A 10 -0.36 13.94 -32.31
CA GLY A 10 0.43 14.22 -31.11
C GLY A 10 0.09 13.21 -30.01
N PRO A 11 1.05 12.83 -29.15
CA PRO A 11 0.79 11.93 -28.05
C PRO A 11 -0.26 12.59 -27.15
N GLY A 12 -1.41 11.92 -27.00
CA GLY A 12 -2.45 12.32 -26.04
C GLY A 12 -1.87 12.35 -24.62
N PRO A 13 -2.56 13.03 -23.68
CA PRO A 13 -2.13 13.07 -22.29
C PRO A 13 -1.99 11.64 -21.77
N MET A 14 -0.75 11.25 -21.42
CA MET A 14 -0.47 9.97 -20.78
C MET A 14 -1.33 9.89 -19.51
N PRO A 15 -2.04 8.77 -19.27
CA PRO A 15 -2.78 8.61 -18.03
C PRO A 15 -1.79 8.75 -16.87
N VAL A 16 -2.13 9.58 -15.88
CA VAL A 16 -1.45 9.61 -14.57
C VAL A 16 -1.39 8.17 -14.09
N GLN A 17 -0.20 7.57 -14.18
CA GLN A 17 0.05 6.21 -13.74
C GLN A 17 -0.26 6.18 -12.26
N SER A 18 -1.39 5.59 -11.92
CA SER A 18 -1.71 5.41 -10.52
C SER A 18 -0.59 4.61 -9.86
N PRO A 19 -0.24 4.89 -8.59
CA PRO A 19 0.81 4.16 -7.90
C PRO A 19 0.58 2.64 -8.05
N ALA A 20 1.64 1.87 -8.26
CA ALA A 20 1.64 0.43 -8.57
C ALA A 20 0.95 -0.48 -7.52
N TRP A 21 0.31 0.08 -6.51
CA TRP A 21 -0.22 -0.56 -5.31
C TRP A 21 -1.74 -0.87 -5.38
N GLN A 22 -2.40 -0.60 -6.51
CA GLN A 22 -3.87 -0.74 -6.62
C GLN A 22 -4.38 -2.18 -6.40
N GLY A 23 -3.58 -3.20 -6.77
CA GLY A 23 -3.95 -4.61 -6.59
C GLY A 23 -3.93 -5.11 -5.14
N GLU A 24 -3.48 -4.29 -4.20
CA GLU A 24 -3.24 -4.69 -2.81
C GLU A 24 -4.30 -4.20 -1.81
N LEU A 25 -5.26 -3.41 -2.29
CA LEU A 25 -6.26 -2.73 -1.47
C LEU A 25 -7.52 -3.58 -1.29
N SER A 26 -8.12 -3.50 -0.11
CA SER A 26 -9.31 -4.28 0.20
C SER A 26 -10.59 -3.78 -0.50
N ALA A 27 -11.56 -4.65 -0.68
CA ALA A 27 -12.91 -4.26 -1.08
C ALA A 27 -13.52 -3.22 -0.13
N SER A 28 -13.23 -3.32 1.18
CA SER A 28 -13.64 -2.33 2.18
C SER A 28 -13.00 -0.96 1.96
N PHE A 29 -11.74 -0.89 1.56
CA PHE A 29 -11.08 0.37 1.19
C PHE A 29 -11.80 1.01 0.00
N HIS A 30 -12.06 0.24 -1.07
CA HIS A 30 -12.77 0.78 -2.24
C HIS A 30 -14.20 1.21 -1.91
N ALA A 31 -14.90 0.49 -1.03
CA ALA A 31 -16.22 0.88 -0.56
C ALA A 31 -16.17 2.21 0.23
N CYS A 32 -15.16 2.37 1.10
CA CYS A 32 -14.92 3.60 1.84
C CYS A 32 -14.65 4.79 0.91
N MET A 33 -13.76 4.63 -0.07
CA MET A 33 -13.45 5.67 -1.06
C MET A 33 -14.70 6.10 -1.85
N ARG A 34 -15.56 5.15 -2.24
CA ARG A 34 -16.84 5.46 -2.89
C ARG A 34 -17.80 6.20 -1.95
N ALA A 35 -17.83 5.85 -0.67
CA ALA A 35 -18.67 6.53 0.31
C ALA A 35 -18.20 7.97 0.55
N ALA A 36 -16.89 8.20 0.72
CA ALA A 36 -16.30 9.53 0.85
C ALA A 36 -16.64 10.42 -0.36
N LYS A 37 -16.54 9.89 -1.57
CA LYS A 37 -16.91 10.62 -2.81
C LYS A 37 -18.40 10.96 -2.87
N ARG A 38 -19.29 10.06 -2.41
CA ARG A 38 -20.74 10.36 -2.35
C ARG A 38 -21.04 11.45 -1.33
N TRP A 39 -20.38 11.41 -0.17
CA TRP A 39 -20.50 12.43 0.87
C TRP A 39 -20.08 13.81 0.36
N GLN A 40 -18.95 13.91 -0.35
CA GLN A 40 -18.52 15.15 -1.00
C GLN A 40 -19.59 15.70 -1.95
N ARG A 41 -20.16 14.86 -2.82
CA ARG A 41 -21.23 15.31 -3.76
C ARG A 41 -22.48 15.82 -3.06
N SER A 42 -22.78 15.34 -1.86
CA SER A 42 -23.91 15.81 -1.06
C SER A 42 -23.64 17.11 -0.28
N ARG A 43 -22.39 17.56 -0.23
CA ARG A 43 -21.95 18.78 0.46
C ARG A 43 -20.90 19.51 -0.38
N SER A 44 -21.36 20.19 -1.43
CA SER A 44 -20.51 20.83 -2.46
C SER A 44 -19.56 21.91 -1.93
N ASP A 45 -19.77 22.40 -0.72
CA ASP A 45 -19.19 23.68 -0.28
C ASP A 45 -17.87 23.52 0.48
N ASP A 46 -17.40 22.28 0.72
CA ASP A 46 -16.16 22.03 1.47
C ASP A 46 -15.33 20.90 0.83
N GLU A 47 -14.36 21.31 0.01
CA GLU A 47 -13.40 20.41 -0.65
C GLU A 47 -12.49 19.68 0.37
N ASN A 48 -12.29 20.22 1.58
CA ASN A 48 -11.47 19.57 2.60
C ASN A 48 -12.12 18.30 3.17
N LEU A 49 -13.45 18.22 3.18
CA LEU A 49 -14.17 17.04 3.69
C LEU A 49 -13.89 15.79 2.87
N PHE A 50 -13.68 15.94 1.55
CA PHE A 50 -13.33 14.80 0.72
C PHE A 50 -11.95 14.27 1.07
N GLU A 51 -10.99 15.17 1.31
CA GLU A 51 -9.62 14.79 1.58
C GLU A 51 -9.47 14.09 2.93
N ILE A 52 -10.11 14.63 3.97
CA ILE A 52 -10.22 13.98 5.29
C ILE A 52 -10.83 12.57 5.14
N GLY A 53 -11.88 12.43 4.34
CA GLY A 53 -12.52 11.13 4.07
C GLY A 53 -11.58 10.12 3.40
N ARG A 54 -10.80 10.55 2.40
CA ARG A 54 -9.83 9.68 1.72
C ARG A 54 -8.71 9.25 2.67
N MET A 55 -8.15 10.19 3.44
CA MET A 55 -7.12 9.90 4.43
C MET A 55 -7.61 8.87 5.45
N ALA A 56 -8.83 9.04 5.98
CA ALA A 56 -9.43 8.11 6.93
C ALA A 56 -9.61 6.69 6.33
N CYS A 57 -10.00 6.60 5.04
CA CYS A 57 -10.06 5.32 4.34
C CYS A 57 -8.69 4.65 4.23
N ALA A 58 -7.66 5.41 3.85
CA ALA A 58 -6.29 4.91 3.69
C ALA A 58 -5.68 4.47 5.04
N GLU A 59 -5.87 5.26 6.09
CA GLU A 59 -5.44 4.92 7.45
C GLU A 59 -6.11 3.63 7.95
N THR A 60 -7.42 3.51 7.73
CA THR A 60 -8.18 2.31 8.12
C THR A 60 -7.66 1.06 7.43
N GLU A 61 -7.34 1.16 6.14
CA GLU A 61 -6.75 0.05 5.39
C GLU A 61 -5.35 -0.30 5.92
N TRP A 62 -4.51 0.70 6.19
CA TRP A 62 -3.20 0.46 6.81
C TRP A 62 -3.35 -0.25 8.16
N LYS A 63 -4.19 0.25 9.07
CA LYS A 63 -4.44 -0.39 10.38
C LYS A 63 -4.93 -1.83 10.23
N ARG A 64 -5.75 -2.12 9.21
CA ARG A 64 -6.21 -3.49 8.92
C ARG A 64 -5.03 -4.40 8.55
N ARG A 65 -4.13 -3.93 7.69
CA ARG A 65 -2.92 -4.70 7.31
C ARG A 65 -1.95 -4.84 8.45
N ASP A 66 -1.73 -3.79 9.23
CA ASP A 66 -0.82 -3.78 10.37
C ASP A 66 -1.25 -4.79 11.46
N ARG A 67 -2.56 -4.92 11.73
CA ARG A 67 -3.08 -6.01 12.59
C ARG A 67 -2.71 -7.40 12.08
N VAL A 68 -2.84 -7.63 10.77
CA VAL A 68 -2.47 -8.92 10.16
C VAL A 68 -0.97 -9.18 10.30
N LEU A 69 -0.15 -8.16 10.05
CA LEU A 69 1.30 -8.23 10.25
C LEU A 69 1.65 -8.58 11.69
N ASN A 70 1.12 -7.84 12.67
CA ASN A 70 1.39 -8.05 14.08
C ASN A 70 1.00 -9.45 14.56
N GLN A 71 -0.14 -9.97 14.09
CA GLN A 71 -0.54 -11.35 14.39
C GLN A 71 0.41 -12.37 13.79
N LEU A 72 0.86 -12.16 12.55
CA LEU A 72 1.82 -13.04 11.89
C LEU A 72 3.19 -13.00 12.58
N TYR A 73 3.70 -11.81 12.87
CA TYR A 73 4.94 -11.59 13.61
C TYR A 73 4.93 -12.35 14.94
N LYS A 74 3.87 -12.22 15.75
CA LYS A 74 3.74 -12.96 17.02
C LYS A 74 3.84 -14.47 16.79
N ARG A 75 3.07 -15.02 15.85
CA ARG A 75 3.09 -16.46 15.53
C ARG A 75 4.47 -16.95 15.06
N VAL A 76 5.15 -16.18 14.23
CA VAL A 76 6.51 -16.54 13.75
C VAL A 76 7.48 -16.50 14.91
N ARG A 77 7.55 -15.37 15.63
CA ARG A 77 8.44 -15.17 16.77
C ARG A 77 8.29 -16.26 17.82
N ASP A 78 7.06 -16.60 18.20
CA ASP A 78 6.82 -17.54 19.30
C ASP A 78 7.30 -18.98 18.96
N ARG A 79 7.47 -19.31 17.67
CA ARG A 79 8.01 -20.59 17.19
C ARG A 79 9.54 -20.62 17.08
N LEU A 80 10.21 -19.48 17.17
CA LEU A 80 11.66 -19.40 17.02
C LEU A 80 12.38 -19.69 18.36
N PRO A 81 13.62 -20.22 18.32
CA PRO A 81 14.51 -20.27 19.48
C PRO A 81 14.83 -18.87 20.04
N PRO A 82 15.18 -18.73 21.34
CA PRO A 82 15.37 -17.42 21.99
C PRO A 82 16.29 -16.44 21.23
N ALA A 83 17.45 -16.89 20.75
CA ALA A 83 18.38 -16.03 19.99
C ALA A 83 17.74 -15.51 18.69
N GLN A 84 16.98 -16.35 17.99
CA GLN A 84 16.28 -15.97 16.77
C GLN A 84 15.07 -15.05 17.04
N ARG A 85 14.40 -15.20 18.19
CA ARG A 85 13.36 -14.24 18.63
C ARG A 85 13.92 -12.84 18.80
N THR A 86 15.06 -12.72 19.48
CA THR A 86 15.74 -11.44 19.69
C THR A 86 16.15 -10.82 18.36
N ARG A 87 16.73 -11.63 17.46
CA ARG A 87 17.09 -11.17 16.11
C ARG A 87 15.88 -10.70 15.31
N LEU A 88 14.79 -11.46 15.30
CA LEU A 88 13.56 -11.08 14.60
C LEU A 88 12.95 -9.78 15.17
N ALA A 89 12.96 -9.61 16.49
CA ALA A 89 12.48 -8.38 17.11
C ALA A 89 13.31 -7.15 16.72
N ALA A 90 14.65 -7.28 16.61
CA ALA A 90 15.50 -6.22 16.12
C ALA A 90 15.18 -5.85 14.66
N LEU A 91 15.04 -6.87 13.79
CA LEU A 91 14.69 -6.67 12.38
C LEU A 91 13.32 -6.01 12.20
N GLU A 92 12.34 -6.33 13.05
CA GLU A 92 11.02 -5.71 12.96
C GLU A 92 11.03 -4.24 13.38
N ARG A 93 11.77 -3.89 14.44
CA ARG A 93 11.93 -2.49 14.87
C ARG A 93 12.64 -1.66 13.80
N GLN A 94 13.72 -2.19 13.23
CA GLN A 94 14.44 -1.53 12.15
C GLN A 94 13.53 -1.31 10.94
N TRP A 95 12.78 -2.35 10.53
CA TRP A 95 11.85 -2.25 9.41
C TRP A 95 10.76 -1.18 9.62
N VAL A 96 10.22 -1.04 10.85
CA VAL A 96 9.25 0.03 11.15
C VAL A 96 9.86 1.41 10.91
N THR A 97 11.08 1.66 11.41
CA THR A 97 11.77 2.94 11.19
C THR A 97 12.00 3.20 9.70
N GLU A 98 12.49 2.20 8.96
CA GLU A 98 12.71 2.29 7.52
C GLU A 98 11.41 2.56 6.74
N ARG A 99 10.30 1.93 7.13
CA ARG A 99 8.97 2.16 6.53
C ARG A 99 8.54 3.61 6.72
N GLU A 100 8.65 4.16 7.92
CA GLU A 100 8.22 5.55 8.18
C GLU A 100 9.06 6.54 7.37
N MET A 101 10.39 6.36 7.33
CA MET A 101 11.27 7.19 6.49
C MET A 101 10.94 7.06 5.01
N GLN A 102 10.75 5.84 4.50
CA GLN A 102 10.38 5.61 3.11
C GLN A 102 9.06 6.28 2.75
N CYS A 103 8.06 6.19 3.62
CA CYS A 103 6.73 6.74 3.33
C CYS A 103 6.68 8.26 3.46
N ASN A 104 7.47 8.88 4.34
CA ASN A 104 7.66 10.33 4.33
C ASN A 104 8.37 10.79 3.06
N ALA A 105 9.44 10.10 2.63
CA ALA A 105 10.12 10.44 1.38
C ALA A 105 9.22 10.22 0.15
N GLU A 106 8.23 9.33 0.22
CA GLU A 106 7.28 9.12 -0.87
C GLU A 106 6.28 10.27 -0.98
N THR A 107 5.85 10.88 0.13
CA THR A 107 4.96 12.05 0.04
C THR A 107 5.65 13.26 -0.59
N GLU A 108 6.93 13.46 -0.31
CA GLU A 108 7.74 14.53 -0.90
C GLU A 108 7.86 14.43 -2.43
N LYS A 109 7.79 13.22 -3.00
CA LYS A 109 7.84 12.99 -4.45
C LYS A 109 6.54 13.32 -5.17
N HIS A 110 5.42 13.37 -4.45
CA HIS A 110 4.08 13.57 -5.01
C HIS A 110 3.41 14.81 -4.41
N PRO A 111 3.99 16.02 -4.59
CA PRO A 111 3.53 17.23 -3.92
C PRO A 111 2.13 17.70 -4.34
N PHE A 112 1.61 17.18 -5.46
CA PHE A 112 0.26 17.46 -5.94
C PHE A 112 -0.76 16.39 -5.55
N GLU A 113 -0.32 15.32 -4.90
CA GLU A 113 -1.19 14.33 -4.30
C GLU A 113 -1.47 14.68 -2.83
N SER A 114 -2.50 14.06 -2.27
CA SER A 114 -2.73 14.16 -0.83
C SER A 114 -1.62 13.47 -0.07
N GLU A 115 -0.82 14.27 0.64
CA GLU A 115 0.25 13.81 1.52
C GLU A 115 -0.23 12.67 2.43
N GLY A 116 -1.37 12.88 3.11
CA GLY A 116 -1.92 11.90 4.03
C GLY A 116 -2.34 10.59 3.36
N VAL A 117 -2.99 10.67 2.19
CA VAL A 117 -3.38 9.47 1.44
C VAL A 117 -2.15 8.72 0.93
N THR A 118 -1.19 9.43 0.34
CA THR A 118 0.05 8.86 -0.19
C THR A 118 0.87 8.19 0.91
N PHE A 119 0.99 8.84 2.07
CA PHE A 119 1.65 8.27 3.25
C PHE A 119 1.02 6.94 3.68
N TYR A 120 -0.30 6.89 3.88
CA TYR A 120 -0.96 5.67 4.33
C TYR A 120 -0.96 4.56 3.28
N LEU A 121 -1.10 4.88 1.99
CA LEU A 121 -1.02 3.88 0.93
C LEU A 121 0.40 3.29 0.81
N CYS A 122 1.44 4.11 0.97
CA CYS A 122 2.80 3.59 1.11
C CYS A 122 2.91 2.59 2.27
N ARG A 123 2.34 2.91 3.44
CA ARG A 123 2.37 2.02 4.60
C ARG A 123 1.61 0.72 4.38
N VAL A 124 0.46 0.76 3.69
CA VAL A 124 -0.26 -0.45 3.27
C VAL A 124 0.66 -1.34 2.46
N HIS A 125 1.30 -0.78 1.43
CA HIS A 125 2.15 -1.53 0.53
C HIS A 125 3.38 -2.14 1.23
N ALA A 126 4.11 -1.32 1.99
CA ALA A 126 5.27 -1.80 2.76
C ALA A 126 4.88 -2.90 3.75
N THR A 127 3.71 -2.77 4.40
CA THR A 127 3.16 -3.78 5.32
C THR A 127 2.83 -5.08 4.59
N ASN A 128 2.28 -5.02 3.37
CA ASN A 128 2.04 -6.21 2.55
C ASN A 128 3.33 -6.94 2.21
N ARG A 129 4.36 -6.23 1.75
CA ARG A 129 5.68 -6.84 1.50
C ARG A 129 6.23 -7.51 2.74
N ARG A 130 6.10 -6.88 3.91
CA ARG A 130 6.56 -7.45 5.18
C ARG A 130 5.79 -8.70 5.58
N ILE A 131 4.47 -8.72 5.36
CA ILE A 131 3.64 -9.91 5.55
C ILE A 131 4.10 -11.05 4.66
N HIS A 132 4.44 -10.77 3.40
CA HIS A 132 5.02 -11.78 2.49
C HIS A 132 6.38 -12.28 2.99
N TRP A 133 7.26 -11.38 3.46
CA TRP A 133 8.57 -11.75 4.01
C TRP A 133 8.47 -12.64 5.27
N LEU A 134 7.48 -12.42 6.13
CA LEU A 134 7.26 -13.23 7.33
C LEU A 134 6.56 -14.57 7.07
N ARG A 135 5.93 -14.76 5.90
CA ARG A 135 5.24 -16.02 5.61
C ARG A 135 6.30 -17.12 5.45
N PRO A 136 6.20 -18.22 6.22
CA PRO A 136 7.07 -19.36 5.99
C PRO A 136 6.86 -19.88 4.56
N PRO A 137 7.91 -20.38 3.89
CA PRO A 137 7.76 -21.05 2.61
C PRO A 137 6.75 -22.20 2.74
N ASP A 138 5.92 -22.40 1.71
CA ASP A 138 4.88 -23.41 1.73
C ASP A 138 5.48 -24.80 2.03
N ALA A 139 5.08 -25.40 3.16
CA ALA A 139 5.50 -26.74 3.56
C ALA A 139 5.00 -27.86 2.62
N ARG A 140 4.17 -27.52 1.62
CA ARG A 140 3.81 -28.39 0.50
C ARG A 140 4.81 -28.29 -0.65
N ALA A 141 5.36 -27.10 -0.92
CA ALA A 141 6.38 -26.91 -1.95
C ALA A 141 7.70 -27.59 -1.57
N THR A 142 8.07 -27.60 -0.28
CA THR A 142 9.30 -28.25 0.20
C THR A 142 9.23 -29.77 0.27
N ARG A 143 8.03 -30.37 0.27
CA ARG A 143 7.86 -31.84 0.24
C ARG A 143 8.00 -32.47 -1.15
N ASN A 144 7.82 -31.67 -2.20
CA ASN A 144 7.84 -32.12 -3.60
C ASN A 144 9.09 -31.65 -4.36
N ALA A 145 10.10 -31.11 -3.68
CA ALA A 145 11.36 -30.76 -4.31
C ALA A 145 12.15 -32.04 -4.63
N PRO A 146 12.58 -32.27 -5.88
CA PRO A 146 13.44 -33.40 -6.23
C PRO A 146 14.76 -33.28 -5.46
N ARG A 147 15.26 -34.42 -4.95
CA ARG A 147 16.55 -34.52 -4.26
C ARG A 147 17.72 -34.43 -5.24
#